data_AF-G5ID97-F1
#
_entry.id   AF-G5ID97-F1
#
_cell.length_a   1.000
_cell.length_b   1.000
_cell.length_c   1.000
_cell.angle_alpha   90.00
_cell.angle_beta   90.00
_cell.angle_gamma   90.00
#
_symmetry.space_group_name_H-M   'P 1'
#
loop_
_entity.id
_entity.type
_entity.pdbx_description
1 polymer ?
#
loop_
_entity_poly.entity_id
_entity_poly.type
_entity_poly.pdbx_seq_one_letter_code
_entity_poly.pdbx_strand_id
1 'polypeptide(L)'
;MKKWKRLVSATVAACLLWSMPAQATVAGGPSGTSGGQSVETEAPSGAGQPNVGAQVVDRPGDGLGNSGGTSGTPGATGTTGGSNTSGSTAASGGPAFSGAGSSTDTNTGASTGSTPGSNTGSTGTTTGAINTNITSANIAKPEIQSQGAVLMDAATGNILYEKNSTTKYYPASITKLMTALLVIERCNLEDTVTFSAKATTNLEAGAVSLNITEGDKLTVRQCLYALLLKSANEVANGLAEHVAGSNEAFAKLMNEKAAALGCTNTNFVNPHGLNDSNHYTTARDMALIARAAFQNDTLRAIDTTLSYQFPATKKEKARTLTMGHKMMYSTDSRYYPGIIGGKTGYTSLAGNTLVTAVEKDGVRLIAVILKSKNTHYADTKALLDYGFEVMKTGGTVTTSATTGSWKQDSTGWYYIKSDGSRASNEWQTISGEDYWFDSNAYMATGWRQFSNGSWYYFKPSGAMAVNEWAENKGKWFYLGADGAMLKNTTTPDGYRVDGSGVRQN
;
A
#
# COMPACT_ATOMS: atom_id res chain seq x y z
N MET A 1 -7.61 24.82 56.56
CA MET A 1 -9.04 24.81 56.10
C MET A 1 -9.24 23.56 55.24
N LYS A 2 -10.29 22.75 55.45
CA LYS A 2 -11.52 22.65 54.60
C LYS A 2 -11.20 22.62 53.08
N LYS A 3 -11.60 21.63 52.26
CA LYS A 3 -12.51 20.46 52.42
C LYS A 3 -12.24 19.36 51.36
N TRP A 4 -12.57 18.11 51.71
CA TRP A 4 -13.09 16.97 50.89
C TRP A 4 -12.51 16.57 49.51
N LYS A 5 -12.23 15.26 49.38
CA LYS A 5 -12.54 14.44 48.18
C LYS A 5 -13.77 13.55 48.46
N ARG A 6 -14.47 13.09 47.42
CA ARG A 6 -15.46 11.97 47.41
C ARG A 6 -15.04 11.02 46.27
N LEU A 7 -15.05 9.69 46.47
CA LEU A 7 -16.08 8.72 46.04
C LEU A 7 -16.56 8.93 44.58
N VAL A 8 -16.73 7.89 43.76
CA VAL A 8 -17.28 6.54 44.08
C VAL A 8 -16.40 5.39 43.57
N SER A 9 -16.53 4.21 44.18
CA SER A 9 -16.16 2.90 43.61
C SER A 9 -17.34 1.94 43.73
N ALA A 10 -17.56 1.09 42.73
CA ALA A 10 -18.57 0.02 42.75
C ALA A 10 -18.14 -1.14 41.83
N THR A 11 -18.06 -2.35 42.40
CA THR A 11 -17.88 -3.62 41.67
C THR A 11 -19.21 -4.04 41.03
N VAL A 12 -19.29 -5.02 40.12
CA VAL A 12 -19.23 -6.48 40.37
C VAL A 12 -18.98 -7.21 39.05
N ALA A 13 -18.32 -8.37 39.11
CA ALA A 13 -18.13 -9.26 37.95
C ALA A 13 -19.20 -10.38 37.91
N ALA A 14 -19.51 -10.87 36.71
CA ALA A 14 -20.25 -12.10 36.45
C ALA A 14 -19.60 -12.84 35.27
N CYS A 15 -19.73 -14.17 35.22
CA CYS A 15 -18.94 -15.03 34.32
C CYS A 15 -19.81 -16.01 33.51
N LEU A 16 -19.14 -16.71 32.59
CA LEU A 16 -19.51 -17.97 31.91
C LEU A 16 -20.48 -17.88 30.71
N LEU A 17 -19.91 -18.22 29.55
CA LEU A 17 -20.36 -19.21 28.53
C LEU A 17 -21.84 -19.28 28.11
N TRP A 18 -22.07 -19.56 26.82
CA TRP A 18 -22.79 -20.75 26.33
C TRP A 18 -22.44 -21.01 24.85
N SER A 19 -22.80 -22.17 24.30
CA SER A 19 -22.18 -22.72 23.07
C SER A 19 -23.15 -23.19 21.99
N MET A 20 -22.99 -22.63 20.78
CA MET A 20 -23.42 -23.17 19.48
C MET A 20 -24.96 -23.43 19.33
N PRO A 21 -25.49 -24.16 18.31
CA PRO A 21 -26.43 -23.49 17.39
C PRO A 21 -27.81 -24.17 17.24
N ALA A 22 -28.76 -23.46 16.61
CA ALA A 22 -30.05 -24.02 16.21
C ALA A 22 -30.14 -24.13 14.67
N GLN A 23 -30.34 -25.34 14.16
CA GLN A 23 -30.86 -25.56 12.82
C GLN A 23 -32.39 -25.40 12.84
N ALA A 24 -32.96 -24.90 11.73
CA ALA A 24 -34.39 -24.95 11.45
C ALA A 24 -34.61 -25.48 10.03
N THR A 25 -35.63 -26.34 9.85
CA THR A 25 -35.78 -27.21 8.68
C THR A 25 -36.79 -26.68 7.68
N VAL A 26 -36.66 -27.11 6.41
CA VAL A 26 -37.54 -26.73 5.29
C VAL A 26 -38.94 -27.35 5.38
N ALA A 27 -39.95 -26.51 5.19
CA ALA A 27 -41.25 -26.81 4.58
C ALA A 27 -41.71 -25.52 3.86
N GLY A 28 -42.55 -25.50 2.83
CA GLY A 28 -43.31 -26.54 2.16
C GLY A 28 -44.49 -25.84 1.45
N GLY A 29 -44.65 -26.01 0.13
CA GLY A 29 -45.67 -25.28 -0.65
C GLY A 29 -47.12 -25.68 -0.33
N PRO A 30 -48.12 -24.97 -0.90
CA PRO A 30 -48.49 -25.29 -2.28
C PRO A 30 -48.85 -24.09 -3.20
N SER A 31 -49.28 -24.42 -4.42
CA SER A 31 -49.50 -23.57 -5.60
C SER A 31 -50.87 -22.88 -5.70
N GLY A 32 -50.95 -21.81 -6.50
CA GLY A 32 -52.20 -21.25 -7.06
C GLY A 32 -51.94 -20.39 -8.32
N THR A 33 -52.78 -20.50 -9.36
CA THR A 33 -52.53 -19.92 -10.70
C THR A 33 -53.76 -19.29 -11.38
N SER A 34 -53.68 -18.01 -11.74
CA SER A 34 -54.46 -17.28 -12.78
C SER A 34 -54.05 -15.78 -12.76
N GLY A 35 -54.29 -14.93 -13.77
CA GLY A 35 -54.79 -15.11 -15.15
C GLY A 35 -55.42 -13.82 -15.72
N GLY A 36 -55.10 -13.43 -16.96
CA GLY A 36 -55.59 -12.20 -17.65
C GLY A 36 -54.59 -11.03 -17.59
N GLN A 37 -54.15 -10.39 -18.69
CA GLN A 37 -54.87 -9.59 -19.71
C GLN A 37 -55.39 -8.23 -19.19
N SER A 38 -55.28 -7.07 -19.86
CA SER A 38 -54.47 -6.48 -20.96
C SER A 38 -55.34 -5.39 -21.61
N VAL A 39 -54.88 -4.14 -21.72
CA VAL A 39 -55.50 -3.09 -22.57
C VAL A 39 -54.41 -2.15 -23.09
N GLU A 40 -54.51 -1.79 -24.37
CA GLU A 40 -53.70 -0.77 -25.06
C GLU A 40 -54.52 0.52 -25.27
N THR A 41 -53.85 1.66 -25.45
CA THR A 41 -54.18 2.76 -26.40
C THR A 41 -53.07 3.82 -26.25
N GLU A 42 -52.18 3.99 -27.22
CA GLU A 42 -52.30 4.77 -28.46
C GLU A 42 -51.89 6.25 -28.31
N ALA A 43 -51.22 6.76 -29.34
CA ALA A 43 -50.85 8.16 -29.51
C ALA A 43 -51.73 8.81 -30.60
N PRO A 44 -51.53 10.10 -30.89
CA PRO A 44 -51.44 10.45 -32.30
C PRO A 44 -50.26 11.38 -32.65
N SER A 45 -49.91 11.35 -33.94
CA SER A 45 -48.85 12.11 -34.58
C SER A 45 -49.22 13.57 -34.90
N GLY A 46 -48.21 14.45 -34.97
CA GLY A 46 -48.30 15.76 -35.63
C GLY A 46 -46.95 16.14 -36.24
N ALA A 47 -46.93 16.61 -37.50
CA ALA A 47 -45.70 16.87 -38.26
C ALA A 47 -45.49 18.38 -38.52
N GLY A 48 -44.26 18.79 -38.79
CA GLY A 48 -43.95 20.16 -39.24
C GLY A 48 -42.46 20.48 -39.36
N GLN A 49 -41.91 20.43 -40.58
CA GLN A 49 -40.81 21.32 -40.97
C GLN A 49 -41.38 22.60 -41.59
N PRO A 50 -40.60 23.69 -41.58
CA PRO A 50 -40.02 24.10 -42.87
C PRO A 50 -38.51 24.40 -42.81
N ASN A 51 -37.92 24.62 -43.99
CA ASN A 51 -36.50 24.92 -44.20
C ASN A 51 -36.37 26.18 -45.06
N VAL A 52 -35.60 27.19 -44.62
CA VAL A 52 -35.12 28.32 -45.44
C VAL A 52 -33.98 29.07 -44.74
N GLY A 53 -33.09 29.69 -45.55
CA GLY A 53 -32.38 30.91 -45.17
C GLY A 53 -30.92 30.75 -44.73
N ALA A 54 -29.99 30.84 -45.69
CA ALA A 54 -28.58 31.11 -45.40
C ALA A 54 -28.27 32.61 -45.52
N GLN A 55 -27.41 33.14 -44.65
CA GLN A 55 -26.65 34.36 -44.91
C GLN A 55 -25.22 34.24 -44.37
N VAL A 56 -24.31 34.97 -45.03
CA VAL A 56 -22.89 35.06 -44.71
C VAL A 56 -22.63 36.39 -44.00
N VAL A 57 -21.79 36.39 -42.97
CA VAL A 57 -21.23 37.60 -42.35
C VAL A 57 -19.72 37.40 -42.16
N ASP A 58 -18.96 38.49 -42.22
CA ASP A 58 -17.53 38.48 -42.46
C ASP A 58 -16.64 38.37 -41.20
N ARG A 59 -15.34 38.29 -41.50
CA ARG A 59 -14.10 38.30 -40.71
C ARG A 59 -14.01 39.42 -39.63
N PRO A 60 -12.99 39.43 -38.73
CA PRO A 60 -11.71 38.70 -38.79
C PRO A 60 -11.30 37.92 -37.53
N GLY A 61 -10.11 37.32 -37.58
CA GLY A 61 -9.38 36.84 -36.40
C GLY A 61 -7.95 37.40 -36.41
N ASP A 62 -7.43 37.73 -35.23
CA ASP A 62 -6.06 38.19 -35.02
C ASP A 62 -5.09 37.02 -34.81
N GLY A 63 -3.82 37.21 -35.20
CA GLY A 63 -2.80 36.16 -35.14
C GLY A 63 -1.48 36.64 -34.54
N LEU A 64 -1.00 35.90 -33.54
CA LEU A 64 0.36 35.95 -32.98
C LEU A 64 0.73 34.51 -32.57
N GLY A 65 1.92 33.98 -32.81
CA GLY A 65 3.05 34.45 -33.61
C GLY A 65 4.14 33.37 -33.60
N ASN A 66 4.70 33.00 -34.76
CA ASN A 66 5.66 31.90 -34.88
C ASN A 66 7.10 32.41 -35.06
N SER A 67 8.08 31.74 -34.45
CA SER A 67 9.52 32.01 -34.67
C SER A 67 10.37 30.76 -34.40
N GLY A 68 11.48 30.61 -35.15
CA GLY A 68 12.44 29.50 -35.03
C GLY A 68 12.51 28.64 -36.29
N GLY A 69 13.53 28.83 -37.12
CA GLY A 69 13.69 28.15 -38.41
C GLY A 69 15.02 27.39 -38.58
N THR A 70 14.92 26.24 -39.25
CA THR A 70 15.85 25.71 -40.27
C THR A 70 17.38 25.85 -40.12
N SER A 71 18.05 24.72 -39.94
CA SER A 71 19.25 24.25 -40.68
C SER A 71 19.64 22.84 -40.19
N GLY A 72 20.37 21.97 -40.89
CA GLY A 72 20.82 21.94 -42.29
C GLY A 72 21.64 20.66 -42.56
N THR A 73 21.34 19.90 -43.63
CA THR A 73 22.00 18.62 -44.02
C THR A 73 23.32 18.85 -44.81
N PRO A 74 24.23 17.86 -45.07
CA PRO A 74 23.94 16.64 -45.87
C PRO A 74 24.75 15.32 -45.64
N GLY A 75 24.18 14.19 -46.12
CA GLY A 75 24.87 12.93 -46.48
C GLY A 75 25.24 11.94 -45.34
N ALA A 76 25.41 10.62 -45.55
CA ALA A 76 25.14 9.68 -46.67
C ALA A 76 25.38 8.22 -46.12
N THR A 77 25.09 7.04 -46.72
CA THR A 77 24.48 6.60 -48.01
C THR A 77 23.98 5.12 -47.88
N GLY A 78 23.16 4.61 -48.83
CA GLY A 78 22.87 3.18 -49.07
C GLY A 78 21.45 2.72 -48.63
N THR A 79 20.55 2.18 -49.48
CA THR A 79 20.53 0.90 -50.26
C THR A 79 20.60 -0.35 -49.39
N THR A 80 19.71 -1.36 -49.46
CA THR A 80 18.50 -1.68 -50.26
C THR A 80 17.70 -2.74 -49.43
N GLY A 81 16.39 -2.96 -49.49
CA GLY A 81 15.48 -3.08 -50.64
C GLY A 81 15.03 -4.54 -50.77
N GLY A 82 13.72 -4.83 -50.79
CA GLY A 82 13.18 -6.19 -50.98
C GLY A 82 12.04 -6.58 -50.05
N SER A 83 10.84 -6.75 -50.61
CA SER A 83 9.67 -7.38 -49.96
C SER A 83 9.29 -8.62 -50.75
N ASN A 84 8.82 -9.70 -50.10
CA ASN A 84 7.79 -10.53 -50.71
C ASN A 84 6.97 -11.36 -49.71
N THR A 85 5.89 -11.96 -50.19
CA THR A 85 4.75 -12.48 -49.42
C THR A 85 4.50 -14.00 -49.64
N SER A 86 3.40 -14.51 -49.07
CA SER A 86 2.85 -15.90 -49.17
C SER A 86 3.39 -16.90 -48.14
N GLY A 87 2.62 -17.88 -47.67
CA GLY A 87 1.20 -18.20 -47.89
C GLY A 87 0.85 -19.61 -47.36
N SER A 88 -0.42 -20.05 -47.45
CA SER A 88 -0.97 -21.35 -46.98
C SER A 88 -1.05 -21.49 -45.44
N THR A 89 -2.13 -21.93 -44.75
CA THR A 89 -3.08 -23.08 -44.87
C THR A 89 -2.47 -24.46 -44.57
N ALA A 90 -3.10 -25.40 -43.83
CA ALA A 90 -4.26 -25.33 -42.92
C ALA A 90 -4.39 -26.59 -42.01
N ALA A 91 -5.18 -26.45 -40.93
CA ALA A 91 -6.11 -27.42 -40.30
C ALA A 91 -5.70 -28.85 -39.83
N SER A 92 -6.31 -29.21 -38.68
CA SER A 92 -6.78 -30.55 -38.25
C SER A 92 -5.80 -31.59 -37.70
N GLY A 93 -6.30 -32.49 -36.82
CA GLY A 93 -5.59 -33.68 -36.34
C GLY A 93 -5.67 -33.96 -34.84
N GLY A 94 -6.79 -34.52 -34.35
CA GLY A 94 -6.78 -35.41 -33.19
C GLY A 94 -6.32 -36.83 -33.60
N PRO A 95 -6.12 -37.79 -32.67
CA PRO A 95 -7.21 -38.28 -31.82
C PRO A 95 -6.77 -38.60 -30.38
N ALA A 96 -7.52 -39.47 -29.68
CA ALA A 96 -7.27 -39.88 -28.30
C ALA A 96 -7.55 -41.39 -28.06
N PHE A 97 -7.33 -41.83 -26.82
CA PHE A 97 -8.08 -42.86 -26.07
C PHE A 97 -7.45 -44.24 -25.80
N SER A 98 -7.83 -44.78 -24.63
CA SER A 98 -7.70 -46.16 -24.09
C SER A 98 -6.33 -46.75 -23.75
N GLY A 99 -6.28 -47.50 -22.63
CA GLY A 99 -5.14 -48.29 -22.17
C GLY A 99 -5.15 -48.52 -20.66
N ALA A 100 -5.82 -49.57 -20.18
CA ALA A 100 -5.81 -49.98 -18.77
C ALA A 100 -5.04 -51.29 -18.59
N GLY A 101 -4.34 -51.45 -17.46
CA GLY A 101 -3.59 -52.67 -17.16
C GLY A 101 -3.10 -52.70 -15.71
N SER A 102 -3.28 -53.82 -15.03
CA SER A 102 -2.81 -54.08 -13.67
C SER A 102 -1.84 -55.24 -13.66
N SER A 103 -0.79 -55.16 -12.84
CA SER A 103 -0.21 -56.35 -12.22
C SER A 103 0.59 -55.98 -10.97
N THR A 104 0.20 -56.56 -9.85
CA THR A 104 1.09 -56.75 -8.68
C THR A 104 2.18 -57.75 -9.04
N ASP A 105 3.32 -57.69 -8.37
CA ASP A 105 3.93 -58.93 -7.90
C ASP A 105 4.65 -58.76 -6.56
N THR A 106 4.70 -59.84 -5.79
CA THR A 106 5.31 -59.91 -4.46
C THR A 106 6.18 -61.16 -4.39
N ASN A 107 7.37 -61.07 -3.80
CA ASN A 107 8.02 -62.28 -3.31
C ASN A 107 8.74 -62.06 -1.98
N THR A 108 8.88 -63.13 -1.21
CA THR A 108 9.21 -63.13 0.21
C THR A 108 10.36 -64.10 0.53
N GLY A 109 10.93 -63.95 1.73
CA GLY A 109 11.84 -64.93 2.34
C GLY A 109 13.29 -64.43 2.50
N ALA A 110 14.05 -64.94 3.45
CA ALA A 110 13.67 -65.73 4.63
C ALA A 110 14.74 -65.59 5.73
N SER A 111 14.40 -65.92 6.97
CA SER A 111 15.31 -65.79 8.13
C SER A 111 16.18 -67.03 8.34
N THR A 112 17.46 -66.81 8.63
CA THR A 112 18.24 -67.62 9.59
C THR A 112 19.14 -66.66 10.39
N GLY A 113 19.42 -66.95 11.65
CA GLY A 113 20.29 -66.13 12.49
C GLY A 113 21.00 -66.95 13.58
N SER A 114 21.99 -66.34 14.25
CA SER A 114 22.68 -66.91 15.42
C SER A 114 23.35 -65.82 16.27
N THR A 115 23.29 -66.02 17.58
CA THR A 115 24.08 -65.41 18.67
C THR A 115 24.42 -66.56 19.66
N PRO A 116 25.34 -66.44 20.65
CA PRO A 116 25.82 -65.22 21.31
C PRO A 116 27.36 -65.11 21.46
N GLY A 117 27.81 -64.02 22.09
CA GLY A 117 29.21 -63.83 22.50
C GLY A 117 29.41 -62.58 23.34
N SER A 118 29.28 -62.69 24.66
CA SER A 118 29.55 -61.58 25.59
C SER A 118 31.05 -61.43 25.85
N ASN A 119 31.58 -60.21 25.80
CA ASN A 119 32.79 -59.87 26.55
C ASN A 119 32.77 -58.41 27.01
N THR A 120 33.31 -58.13 28.19
CA THR A 120 33.31 -56.81 28.83
C THR A 120 34.55 -56.01 28.48
N GLY A 121 34.38 -54.81 27.93
CA GLY A 121 35.47 -53.87 27.66
C GLY A 121 35.06 -52.43 27.94
N SER A 122 35.53 -51.86 29.05
CA SER A 122 35.27 -50.47 29.41
C SER A 122 36.32 -49.55 28.77
N THR A 123 35.91 -48.81 27.74
CA THR A 123 36.63 -47.62 27.25
C THR A 123 35.61 -46.52 27.02
N GLY A 124 35.67 -45.45 27.80
CA GLY A 124 34.70 -44.36 27.76
C GLY A 124 34.82 -43.52 26.50
N THR A 125 33.90 -43.70 25.56
CA THR A 125 33.70 -42.75 24.46
C THR A 125 32.97 -41.52 25.00
N THR A 126 33.60 -40.35 24.91
CA THR A 126 33.02 -39.09 25.37
C THR A 126 31.70 -38.78 24.65
N THR A 127 30.75 -38.20 25.37
CA THR A 127 29.49 -37.72 24.81
C THR A 127 29.75 -36.54 23.87
N GLY A 128 30.08 -36.86 22.61
CA GLY A 128 30.17 -35.92 21.52
C GLY A 128 28.79 -35.37 21.20
N ALA A 129 28.34 -34.39 21.98
CA ALA A 129 27.18 -33.59 21.65
C ALA A 129 27.43 -33.00 20.25
N ILE A 130 26.60 -33.41 19.28
CA ILE A 130 26.67 -32.85 17.95
C ILE A 130 26.14 -31.42 18.08
N ASN A 131 27.06 -30.49 18.33
CA ASN A 131 26.81 -29.07 18.18
C ASN A 131 26.56 -28.81 16.70
N THR A 132 25.33 -29.07 16.26
CA THR A 132 24.77 -28.52 15.03
C THR A 132 24.68 -27.01 15.24
N ASN A 133 25.82 -26.35 15.06
CA ASN A 133 25.88 -24.95 14.70
C ASN A 133 25.17 -24.83 13.35
N ILE A 134 23.84 -24.80 13.38
CA ILE A 134 23.03 -24.31 12.29
C ILE A 134 23.40 -22.84 12.21
N THR A 135 24.38 -22.55 11.36
CA THR A 135 24.77 -21.19 11.01
C THR A 135 23.57 -20.55 10.37
N SER A 136 22.82 -19.77 11.16
CA SER A 136 21.60 -19.09 10.70
C SER A 136 21.91 -18.36 9.40
N ALA A 137 21.27 -18.78 8.32
CA ALA A 137 21.59 -18.28 6.99
C ALA A 137 21.26 -16.79 6.96
N ASN A 138 22.30 -15.95 6.82
CA ASN A 138 22.14 -14.51 6.69
C ASN A 138 21.56 -14.20 5.30
N ILE A 139 20.25 -14.32 5.16
CA ILE A 139 19.52 -14.12 3.90
C ILE A 139 19.76 -12.68 3.43
N ALA A 140 20.51 -12.53 2.34
CA ALA A 140 20.91 -11.23 1.82
C ALA A 140 19.66 -10.41 1.42
N LYS A 141 19.56 -9.19 1.95
CA LYS A 141 18.49 -8.26 1.59
C LYS A 141 18.61 -7.85 0.12
N PRO A 142 17.52 -7.83 -0.67
CA PRO A 142 17.57 -7.43 -2.07
C PRO A 142 17.82 -5.93 -2.22
N GLU A 143 18.65 -5.56 -3.19
CA GLU A 143 18.69 -4.20 -3.71
C GLU A 143 17.47 -3.96 -4.62
N ILE A 144 16.80 -2.83 -4.42
CA ILE A 144 15.61 -2.44 -5.19
C ILE A 144 15.75 -0.99 -5.66
N GLN A 145 15.24 -0.66 -6.84
CA GLN A 145 15.39 0.68 -7.42
C GLN A 145 14.29 1.67 -6.98
N SER A 146 13.15 1.18 -6.53
CA SER A 146 12.06 2.00 -5.97
C SER A 146 12.51 2.81 -4.76
N GLN A 147 11.97 4.02 -4.58
CA GLN A 147 12.44 4.94 -3.54
C GLN A 147 11.91 4.58 -2.16
N GLY A 148 10.63 4.19 -2.05
CA GLY A 148 10.02 3.71 -0.81
C GLY A 148 9.54 2.27 -0.96
N ALA A 149 9.75 1.43 0.06
CA ALA A 149 9.27 0.06 0.10
C ALA A 149 9.13 -0.49 1.52
N VAL A 150 8.26 -1.49 1.67
CA VAL A 150 8.20 -2.35 2.85
C VAL A 150 7.75 -3.76 2.47
N LEU A 151 8.19 -4.76 3.23
CA LEU A 151 7.69 -6.13 3.21
C LEU A 151 7.24 -6.52 4.62
N MET A 152 6.00 -6.96 4.75
CA MET A 152 5.35 -7.30 6.01
C MET A 152 4.88 -8.77 6.00
N ASP A 153 5.13 -9.49 7.10
CA ASP A 153 4.35 -10.69 7.41
C ASP A 153 2.94 -10.25 7.86
N ALA A 154 1.91 -10.65 7.11
CA ALA A 154 0.54 -10.25 7.39
C ALA A 154 -0.06 -10.95 8.62
N ALA A 155 0.51 -12.08 9.07
CA ALA A 155 0.04 -12.77 10.26
C ALA A 155 0.38 -11.97 11.53
N THR A 156 1.66 -11.70 11.77
CA THR A 156 2.11 -10.90 12.94
C THR A 156 1.98 -9.40 12.74
N GLY A 157 2.27 -8.90 11.53
CA GLY A 157 2.52 -7.48 11.25
C GLY A 157 4.02 -7.11 11.29
N ASN A 158 4.91 -8.08 11.51
CA ASN A 158 6.35 -7.85 11.54
C ASN A 158 6.88 -7.41 10.17
N ILE A 159 7.85 -6.49 10.19
CA ILE A 159 8.50 -5.96 8.99
C ILE A 159 9.76 -6.77 8.71
N LEU A 160 9.80 -7.44 7.55
CA LEU A 160 10.92 -8.29 7.12
C LEU A 160 11.95 -7.49 6.30
N TYR A 161 11.49 -6.46 5.59
CA TYR A 161 12.31 -5.51 4.82
C TYR A 161 11.70 -4.12 4.86
N GLU A 162 12.53 -3.08 4.90
CA GLU A 162 12.10 -1.71 4.67
C GLU A 162 13.16 -0.84 4.00
N LYS A 163 12.70 0.13 3.21
CA LYS A 163 13.50 1.20 2.60
C LYS A 163 12.64 2.47 2.58
N ASN A 164 13.02 3.51 3.32
CA ASN A 164 12.26 4.77 3.43
C ASN A 164 10.77 4.53 3.78
N SER A 165 10.47 3.54 4.64
CA SER A 165 9.11 3.02 4.82
C SER A 165 8.13 4.00 5.44
N THR A 166 8.63 4.99 6.20
CA THR A 166 7.90 6.08 6.85
C THR A 166 7.92 7.39 6.05
N THR A 167 8.63 7.45 4.92
CA THR A 167 8.65 8.64 4.07
C THR A 167 7.30 8.80 3.36
N LYS A 168 6.81 10.04 3.31
CA LYS A 168 5.54 10.39 2.65
C LYS A 168 5.71 10.42 1.13
N TYR A 169 4.84 9.70 0.43
CA TYR A 169 4.73 9.68 -1.03
C TYR A 169 3.28 9.80 -1.48
N TYR A 170 3.08 10.26 -2.72
CA TYR A 170 1.78 10.16 -3.38
C TYR A 170 1.47 8.67 -3.67
N PRO A 171 0.33 8.11 -3.19
CA PRO A 171 -0.02 6.69 -3.37
C PRO A 171 -0.40 6.33 -4.82
N ALA A 172 -0.90 7.28 -5.61
CA ALA A 172 -1.71 7.00 -6.79
C ALA A 172 -2.85 6.00 -6.49
N SER A 173 -3.28 5.21 -7.48
CA SER A 173 -4.46 4.34 -7.37
C SER A 173 -4.40 3.18 -6.36
N ILE A 174 -3.32 2.99 -5.59
CA ILE A 174 -3.33 2.04 -4.45
C ILE A 174 -4.25 2.53 -3.31
N THR A 175 -4.54 3.84 -3.25
CA THR A 175 -5.60 4.45 -2.43
C THR A 175 -6.92 3.69 -2.53
N LYS A 176 -7.22 3.10 -3.70
CA LYS A 176 -8.47 2.35 -3.94
C LYS A 176 -8.63 1.10 -3.08
N LEU A 177 -7.56 0.60 -2.42
CA LEU A 177 -7.66 -0.47 -1.42
C LEU A 177 -8.40 -0.01 -0.15
N MET A 178 -8.15 1.21 0.32
CA MET A 178 -8.90 1.81 1.44
C MET A 178 -10.37 2.04 1.04
N THR A 179 -10.60 2.53 -0.19
CA THR A 179 -11.94 2.72 -0.75
C THR A 179 -12.72 1.40 -0.83
N ALA A 180 -12.11 0.34 -1.36
CA ALA A 180 -12.74 -0.98 -1.45
C ALA A 180 -13.05 -1.58 -0.06
N LEU A 181 -12.11 -1.47 0.89
CA LEU A 181 -12.31 -1.92 2.27
C LEU A 181 -13.51 -1.23 2.93
N LEU A 182 -13.57 0.11 2.88
CA LEU A 182 -14.67 0.87 3.51
C LEU A 182 -16.03 0.63 2.86
N VAL A 183 -16.08 0.43 1.53
CA VAL A 183 -17.30 0.08 0.80
C VAL A 183 -17.81 -1.30 1.24
N ILE A 184 -16.94 -2.31 1.30
CA ILE A 184 -17.33 -3.67 1.69
C ILE A 184 -17.71 -3.74 3.18
N GLU A 185 -17.17 -2.85 4.03
CA GLU A 185 -17.57 -2.71 5.44
C GLU A 185 -18.88 -1.94 5.66
N ARG A 186 -19.51 -1.35 4.62
CA ARG A 186 -20.64 -0.39 4.79
C ARG A 186 -21.82 -0.58 3.85
N CYS A 187 -21.66 -1.29 2.74
CA CYS A 187 -22.73 -1.52 1.76
C CYS A 187 -22.99 -3.02 1.55
N ASN A 188 -24.22 -3.36 1.17
CA ASN A 188 -24.52 -4.65 0.57
C ASN A 188 -23.98 -4.65 -0.87
N LEU A 189 -23.49 -5.79 -1.34
CA LEU A 189 -22.87 -5.90 -2.66
C LEU A 189 -23.86 -5.68 -3.82
N GLU A 190 -25.16 -5.83 -3.57
CA GLU A 190 -26.23 -5.57 -4.56
C GLU A 190 -26.88 -4.19 -4.43
N ASP A 191 -26.43 -3.34 -3.50
CA ASP A 191 -26.91 -1.96 -3.39
C ASP A 191 -26.59 -1.19 -4.68
N THR A 192 -27.53 -0.37 -5.15
CA THR A 192 -27.40 0.34 -6.44
C THR A 192 -26.72 1.69 -6.27
N VAL A 193 -25.49 1.80 -6.76
CA VAL A 193 -24.78 3.06 -6.96
C VAL A 193 -25.40 3.77 -8.17
N THR A 194 -25.93 4.97 -7.95
CA THR A 194 -26.38 5.88 -9.03
C THR A 194 -25.35 7.01 -9.15
N PHE A 195 -24.82 7.22 -10.36
CA PHE A 195 -23.72 8.14 -10.59
C PHE A 195 -24.19 9.59 -10.76
N SER A 196 -23.52 10.56 -10.13
CA SER A 196 -23.80 11.99 -10.32
C SER A 196 -22.97 12.60 -11.47
N ALA A 197 -23.33 13.80 -11.92
CA ALA A 197 -22.43 14.63 -12.74
C ALA A 197 -21.08 14.88 -12.05
N LYS A 198 -21.07 15.17 -10.73
CA LYS A 198 -19.83 15.44 -9.98
C LYS A 198 -18.88 14.25 -10.05
N ALA A 199 -19.36 13.05 -9.74
CA ALA A 199 -18.58 11.81 -9.75
C ALA A 199 -17.95 11.48 -11.10
N THR A 200 -18.58 11.90 -12.21
CA THR A 200 -18.21 11.51 -13.58
C THR A 200 -17.47 12.60 -14.37
N THR A 201 -17.36 13.83 -13.84
CA THR A 201 -16.72 14.97 -14.53
C THR A 201 -15.49 15.54 -13.82
N ASN A 202 -15.27 15.25 -12.54
CA ASN A 202 -14.17 15.76 -11.73
C ASN A 202 -12.81 15.04 -11.95
N LEU A 203 -12.51 14.59 -13.18
CA LEU A 203 -11.32 13.80 -13.50
C LEU A 203 -10.25 14.60 -14.25
N GLU A 204 -8.99 14.39 -13.90
CA GLU A 204 -7.84 14.90 -14.65
C GLU A 204 -7.82 14.34 -16.09
N ALA A 205 -7.39 15.14 -17.08
CA ALA A 205 -7.26 14.68 -18.46
C ALA A 205 -6.26 13.50 -18.56
N GLY A 206 -6.69 12.38 -19.15
CA GLY A 206 -5.92 11.14 -19.22
C GLY A 206 -6.00 10.25 -17.98
N ALA A 207 -6.78 10.62 -16.95
CA ALA A 207 -7.11 9.72 -15.85
C ALA A 207 -7.88 8.48 -16.35
N VAL A 208 -7.64 7.32 -15.72
CA VAL A 208 -8.27 6.05 -16.12
C VAL A 208 -9.78 6.11 -15.87
N SER A 209 -10.56 5.88 -16.92
CA SER A 209 -12.03 5.94 -16.92
C SER A 209 -12.64 4.72 -17.63
N LEU A 210 -13.90 4.46 -17.33
CA LEU A 210 -14.79 3.50 -18.01
C LEU A 210 -15.98 4.20 -18.70
N ASN A 211 -15.87 5.51 -18.97
CA ASN A 211 -16.90 6.33 -19.62
C ASN A 211 -18.28 6.24 -18.93
N ILE A 212 -18.31 6.10 -17.60
CA ILE A 212 -19.55 6.16 -16.81
C ILE A 212 -20.07 7.59 -16.82
N THR A 213 -21.38 7.78 -16.87
CA THR A 213 -22.02 9.11 -16.92
C THR A 213 -23.11 9.31 -15.88
N GLU A 214 -23.56 10.55 -15.73
CA GLU A 214 -24.64 10.89 -14.81
C GLU A 214 -25.90 10.02 -15.02
N GLY A 215 -26.42 9.50 -13.91
CA GLY A 215 -27.57 8.62 -13.84
C GLY A 215 -27.34 7.23 -14.44
N ASP A 216 -26.12 6.82 -14.75
CA ASP A 216 -25.79 5.40 -14.84
C ASP A 216 -26.03 4.72 -13.48
N LYS A 217 -26.33 3.42 -13.53
CA LYS A 217 -26.62 2.61 -12.34
C LYS A 217 -25.88 1.29 -12.41
N LEU A 218 -25.19 0.94 -11.32
CA LEU A 218 -24.40 -0.27 -11.17
C LEU A 218 -24.56 -0.80 -9.73
N THR A 219 -24.44 -2.10 -9.51
CA THR A 219 -24.36 -2.62 -8.13
C THR A 219 -23.00 -2.32 -7.52
N VAL A 220 -22.92 -2.22 -6.18
CA VAL A 220 -21.66 -2.08 -5.45
C VAL A 220 -20.63 -3.14 -5.86
N ARG A 221 -21.06 -4.38 -6.12
CA ARG A 221 -20.24 -5.46 -6.68
C ARG A 221 -19.61 -5.10 -8.03
N GLN A 222 -20.41 -4.61 -8.98
CA GLN A 222 -19.94 -4.20 -10.31
C GLN A 222 -18.95 -3.02 -10.20
N CYS A 223 -19.24 -2.06 -9.31
CA CYS A 223 -18.34 -0.95 -9.00
C CYS A 223 -17.01 -1.43 -8.40
N LEU A 224 -17.01 -2.39 -7.47
CA LEU A 224 -15.78 -2.96 -6.90
C LEU A 224 -14.91 -3.67 -7.96
N TYR A 225 -15.51 -4.42 -8.88
CA TYR A 225 -14.77 -5.00 -10.02
C TYR A 225 -14.12 -3.92 -10.89
N ALA A 226 -14.85 -2.85 -11.23
CA ALA A 226 -14.30 -1.73 -12.01
C ALA A 226 -13.21 -0.94 -11.27
N LEU A 227 -13.36 -0.75 -9.96
CA LEU A 227 -12.42 -0.07 -9.07
C LEU A 227 -11.09 -0.82 -8.97
N LEU A 228 -11.13 -2.14 -8.82
CA LEU A 228 -9.96 -2.98 -8.55
C LEU A 228 -9.25 -3.40 -9.84
N LEU A 229 -9.93 -4.14 -10.74
CA LEU A 229 -9.35 -4.67 -11.99
C LEU A 229 -8.87 -3.53 -12.91
N LYS A 230 -9.68 -2.47 -13.05
CA LYS A 230 -9.48 -1.41 -14.05
C LYS A 230 -9.15 -0.05 -13.48
N SER A 231 -9.18 0.14 -12.16
CA SER A 231 -8.71 1.38 -11.52
C SER A 231 -9.51 2.64 -11.87
N ALA A 232 -10.78 2.47 -12.28
CA ALA A 232 -11.67 3.57 -12.68
C ALA A 232 -11.83 4.60 -11.56
N ASN A 233 -11.77 5.89 -11.91
CA ASN A 233 -11.73 6.98 -10.92
C ASN A 233 -13.13 7.50 -10.59
N GLU A 234 -14.00 7.63 -11.59
CA GLU A 234 -15.40 7.98 -11.43
C GLU A 234 -16.18 6.93 -10.63
N VAL A 235 -15.77 5.66 -10.71
CA VAL A 235 -16.33 4.56 -9.90
C VAL A 235 -15.92 4.69 -8.42
N ALA A 236 -14.72 5.20 -8.14
CA ALA A 236 -14.33 5.52 -6.77
C ALA A 236 -15.17 6.68 -6.21
N ASN A 237 -15.49 7.68 -7.04
CA ASN A 237 -16.36 8.80 -6.67
C ASN A 237 -17.80 8.36 -6.42
N GLY A 238 -18.40 7.59 -7.35
CA GLY A 238 -19.76 7.07 -7.18
C GLY A 238 -19.90 6.20 -5.93
N LEU A 239 -18.90 5.39 -5.62
CA LEU A 239 -18.84 4.62 -4.36
C LEU A 239 -18.72 5.53 -3.12
N ALA A 240 -17.90 6.57 -3.16
CA ALA A 240 -17.75 7.53 -2.07
C ALA A 240 -19.02 8.35 -1.80
N GLU A 241 -19.66 8.84 -2.86
CA GLU A 241 -20.97 9.52 -2.80
C GLU A 241 -22.07 8.57 -2.28
N HIS A 242 -22.05 7.29 -2.67
CA HIS A 242 -23.00 6.29 -2.18
C HIS A 242 -22.82 5.95 -0.68
N VAL A 243 -21.57 5.84 -0.19
CA VAL A 243 -21.28 5.51 1.22
C VAL A 243 -21.44 6.71 2.16
N ALA A 244 -21.08 7.92 1.72
CA ALA A 244 -20.92 9.07 2.62
C ALA A 244 -21.58 10.37 2.12
N GLY A 245 -22.32 10.35 1.02
CA GLY A 245 -22.95 11.52 0.40
C GLY A 245 -21.99 12.43 -0.38
N SER A 246 -20.67 12.38 -0.11
CA SER A 246 -19.67 13.11 -0.88
C SER A 246 -18.25 12.52 -0.77
N ASN A 247 -17.39 12.81 -1.75
CA ASN A 247 -15.95 12.50 -1.70
C ASN A 247 -15.27 13.04 -0.44
N GLU A 248 -15.61 14.26 -0.04
CA GLU A 248 -15.03 14.97 1.10
C GLU A 248 -15.45 14.37 2.44
N ALA A 249 -16.69 13.86 2.54
CA ALA A 249 -17.17 13.09 3.67
C ALA A 249 -16.55 11.69 3.71
N PHE A 250 -16.45 11.01 2.56
CA PHE A 250 -15.79 9.70 2.46
C PHE A 250 -14.31 9.76 2.84
N ALA A 251 -13.60 10.82 2.44
CA ALA A 251 -12.21 11.05 2.82
C ALA A 251 -12.01 11.13 4.35
N LYS A 252 -12.98 11.65 5.10
CA LYS A 252 -12.96 11.59 6.58
C LYS A 252 -12.99 10.16 7.08
N LEU A 253 -13.91 9.33 6.57
CA LEU A 253 -13.98 7.89 6.89
C LEU A 253 -12.68 7.15 6.54
N MET A 254 -12.04 7.50 5.41
CA MET A 254 -10.74 6.94 5.01
C MET A 254 -9.62 7.28 6.02
N ASN A 255 -9.61 8.50 6.55
CA ASN A 255 -8.63 8.94 7.55
C ASN A 255 -8.92 8.38 8.95
N GLU A 256 -10.18 8.31 9.35
CA GLU A 256 -10.63 7.63 10.57
C GLU A 256 -10.23 6.15 10.56
N LYS A 257 -10.43 5.47 9.42
CA LYS A 257 -10.00 4.08 9.22
C LYS A 257 -8.48 3.94 9.22
N ALA A 258 -7.75 4.86 8.58
CA ALA A 258 -6.28 4.86 8.59
C ALA A 258 -5.74 5.00 10.03
N ALA A 259 -6.26 5.95 10.81
CA ALA A 259 -5.89 6.15 12.21
C ALA A 259 -6.23 4.92 13.07
N ALA A 260 -7.41 4.32 12.88
CA ALA A 260 -7.82 3.09 13.57
C ALA A 260 -6.96 1.87 13.22
N LEU A 261 -6.30 1.87 12.05
CA LEU A 261 -5.32 0.85 11.64
C LEU A 261 -3.88 1.18 12.10
N GLY A 262 -3.66 2.29 12.81
CA GLY A 262 -2.34 2.72 13.29
C GLY A 262 -1.49 3.47 12.27
N CYS A 263 -2.08 3.95 11.16
CA CYS A 263 -1.38 4.78 10.18
C CYS A 263 -1.15 6.18 10.77
N THR A 264 0.11 6.61 10.86
CA THR A 264 0.49 7.90 11.51
C THR A 264 0.90 8.98 10.51
N ASN A 265 1.13 8.61 9.25
CA ASN A 265 1.73 9.47 8.24
C ASN A 265 0.98 9.37 6.89
N THR A 266 -0.33 9.14 6.96
CA THR A 266 -1.24 9.04 5.81
C THR A 266 -2.37 10.06 5.94
N ASN A 267 -2.72 10.70 4.83
CA ASN A 267 -3.90 11.53 4.71
C ASN A 267 -4.51 11.36 3.31
N PHE A 268 -5.80 11.03 3.27
CA PHE A 268 -6.61 10.93 2.08
C PHE A 268 -7.53 12.16 1.96
N VAL A 269 -7.70 12.66 0.73
CA VAL A 269 -8.66 13.73 0.40
C VAL A 269 -9.62 13.36 -0.75
N ASN A 270 -9.41 12.19 -1.37
CA ASN A 270 -10.22 11.69 -2.48
C ASN A 270 -10.20 10.14 -2.51
N PRO A 271 -11.20 9.46 -3.10
CA PRO A 271 -11.30 8.00 -3.04
C PRO A 271 -10.46 7.26 -4.10
N HIS A 272 -9.76 7.98 -4.98
CA HIS A 272 -9.12 7.40 -6.17
C HIS A 272 -7.59 7.47 -6.21
N GLY A 273 -6.97 8.42 -5.51
CA GLY A 273 -5.54 8.71 -5.62
C GLY A 273 -5.16 9.43 -6.92
N LEU A 274 -5.94 10.46 -7.31
CA LEU A 274 -5.40 11.53 -8.19
C LEU A 274 -4.71 12.58 -7.31
N ASN A 275 -3.97 13.49 -7.93
CA ASN A 275 -2.94 14.27 -7.25
C ASN A 275 -3.54 15.42 -6.42
N ASP A 276 -3.15 15.51 -5.16
CA ASP A 276 -3.33 16.66 -4.27
C ASP A 276 -2.16 16.66 -3.29
N SER A 277 -1.61 17.81 -2.92
CA SER A 277 -0.43 17.91 -2.04
C SER A 277 -0.67 17.34 -0.64
N ASN A 278 -1.92 17.25 -0.20
CA ASN A 278 -2.34 16.63 1.05
C ASN A 278 -2.70 15.14 0.90
N HIS A 279 -2.68 14.58 -0.32
CA HIS A 279 -3.01 13.18 -0.58
C HIS A 279 -1.75 12.30 -0.55
N TYR A 280 -1.38 11.81 0.63
CA TYR A 280 -0.13 11.08 0.84
C TYR A 280 -0.28 9.85 1.75
N THR A 281 0.67 8.93 1.64
CA THR A 281 0.83 7.78 2.53
C THR A 281 2.31 7.42 2.69
N THR A 282 2.60 6.42 3.51
CA THR A 282 3.94 5.80 3.62
C THR A 282 3.87 4.33 3.20
N ALA A 283 5.01 3.68 2.96
CA ALA A 283 4.98 2.25 2.61
C ALA A 283 4.48 1.41 3.80
N ARG A 284 4.88 1.78 5.02
CA ARG A 284 4.49 1.13 6.29
C ARG A 284 2.99 1.29 6.55
N ASP A 285 2.44 2.50 6.42
CA ASP A 285 1.01 2.76 6.58
C ASP A 285 0.19 2.00 5.53
N MET A 286 0.60 2.06 4.26
CA MET A 286 -0.09 1.34 3.18
C MET A 286 -0.03 -0.18 3.35
N ALA A 287 1.00 -0.73 4.00
CA ALA A 287 1.03 -2.15 4.37
C ALA A 287 0.01 -2.50 5.48
N LEU A 288 -0.24 -1.60 6.45
CA LEU A 288 -1.32 -1.77 7.44
C LEU A 288 -2.70 -1.74 6.78
N ILE A 289 -2.92 -0.81 5.84
CA ILE A 289 -4.14 -0.71 5.03
C ILE A 289 -4.34 -1.97 4.18
N ALA A 290 -3.29 -2.45 3.52
CA ALA A 290 -3.29 -3.68 2.74
C ALA A 290 -3.57 -4.92 3.62
N ARG A 291 -3.01 -4.99 4.84
CA ARG A 291 -3.24 -6.08 5.79
C ARG A 291 -4.72 -6.17 6.17
N ALA A 292 -5.37 -5.04 6.44
CA ALA A 292 -6.82 -5.01 6.68
C ALA A 292 -7.64 -5.33 5.43
N ALA A 293 -7.27 -4.77 4.27
CA ALA A 293 -7.96 -5.03 3.00
C ALA A 293 -7.95 -6.52 2.63
N PHE A 294 -6.80 -7.18 2.70
CA PHE A 294 -6.66 -8.59 2.33
C PHE A 294 -7.04 -9.57 3.45
N GLN A 295 -7.42 -9.11 4.65
CA GLN A 295 -8.18 -9.93 5.59
C GLN A 295 -9.62 -10.17 5.11
N ASN A 296 -10.18 -9.28 4.27
CA ASN A 296 -11.54 -9.41 3.77
C ASN A 296 -11.64 -10.37 2.55
N ASP A 297 -12.35 -11.48 2.72
CA ASP A 297 -12.49 -12.54 1.70
C ASP A 297 -13.19 -12.07 0.42
N THR A 298 -14.22 -11.23 0.53
CA THR A 298 -14.91 -10.61 -0.61
C THR A 298 -13.96 -9.72 -1.41
N LEU A 299 -13.12 -8.92 -0.72
CA LEU A 299 -12.14 -8.07 -1.38
C LEU A 299 -11.13 -8.93 -2.14
N ARG A 300 -10.57 -9.99 -1.52
CA ARG A 300 -9.64 -10.90 -2.20
C ARG A 300 -10.27 -11.56 -3.43
N ALA A 301 -11.50 -12.09 -3.33
CA ALA A 301 -12.17 -12.75 -4.45
C ALA A 301 -12.38 -11.82 -5.65
N ILE A 302 -12.76 -10.56 -5.42
CA ILE A 302 -12.90 -9.54 -6.47
C ILE A 302 -11.52 -9.16 -7.01
N ASP A 303 -10.55 -8.86 -6.13
CA ASP A 303 -9.23 -8.35 -6.51
C ASP A 303 -8.35 -9.40 -7.22
N THR A 304 -8.57 -10.70 -7.04
CA THR A 304 -7.87 -11.75 -7.80
C THR A 304 -8.55 -12.13 -9.13
N THR A 305 -9.70 -11.54 -9.47
CA THR A 305 -10.43 -11.89 -10.69
C THR A 305 -9.72 -11.34 -11.93
N LEU A 306 -9.19 -12.23 -12.78
CA LEU A 306 -8.47 -11.84 -14.01
C LEU A 306 -9.37 -11.17 -15.07
N SER A 307 -10.66 -11.50 -15.11
CA SER A 307 -11.60 -11.09 -16.14
C SER A 307 -13.03 -11.04 -15.60
N TYR A 308 -13.73 -9.91 -15.80
CA TYR A 308 -15.12 -9.72 -15.37
C TYR A 308 -16.00 -9.18 -16.51
N GLN A 309 -17.20 -9.76 -16.68
CA GLN A 309 -18.19 -9.27 -17.65
C GLN A 309 -18.99 -8.11 -17.04
N PHE A 310 -18.62 -6.90 -17.41
CA PHE A 310 -19.24 -5.67 -16.91
C PHE A 310 -20.43 -5.27 -17.79
N PRO A 311 -21.54 -4.79 -17.20
CA PRO A 311 -22.78 -4.48 -17.93
C PRO A 311 -22.61 -3.30 -18.89
N ALA A 312 -23.64 -3.09 -19.71
CA ALA A 312 -23.76 -1.87 -20.50
C ALA A 312 -24.03 -0.66 -19.61
N THR A 313 -23.57 0.50 -20.04
CA THR A 313 -23.90 1.82 -19.46
C THR A 313 -24.58 2.67 -20.54
N LYS A 314 -25.02 3.89 -20.20
CA LYS A 314 -25.65 4.82 -21.16
C LYS A 314 -24.81 5.11 -22.41
N LYS A 315 -23.47 5.09 -22.29
CA LYS A 315 -22.53 5.35 -23.40
C LYS A 315 -21.87 4.11 -23.96
N GLU A 316 -21.69 3.06 -23.17
CA GLU A 316 -20.85 1.91 -23.53
C GLU A 316 -21.61 0.59 -23.52
N LYS A 317 -21.33 -0.28 -24.49
CA LYS A 317 -21.86 -1.64 -24.49
C LYS A 317 -21.24 -2.48 -23.36
N ALA A 318 -21.93 -3.55 -22.99
CA ALA A 318 -21.41 -4.56 -22.07
C ALA A 318 -20.09 -5.13 -22.58
N ARG A 319 -19.09 -5.26 -21.70
CA ARG A 319 -17.70 -5.53 -22.10
C ARG A 319 -16.88 -6.19 -21.00
N THR A 320 -15.81 -6.86 -21.41
CA THR A 320 -14.88 -7.51 -20.49
C THR A 320 -13.94 -6.48 -19.85
N LEU A 321 -13.86 -6.47 -18.52
CA LEU A 321 -12.82 -5.79 -17.76
C LEU A 321 -11.74 -6.80 -17.39
N THR A 322 -10.50 -6.53 -17.79
CA THR A 322 -9.34 -7.39 -17.50
C THR A 322 -8.45 -6.78 -16.41
N MET A 323 -7.88 -7.63 -15.56
CA MET A 323 -7.00 -7.23 -14.46
C MET A 323 -5.77 -6.44 -14.96
N GLY A 324 -5.53 -5.27 -14.38
CA GLY A 324 -4.35 -4.44 -14.66
C GLY A 324 -3.05 -4.93 -14.01
N HIS A 325 -3.10 -5.66 -12.90
CA HIS A 325 -1.92 -6.14 -12.18
C HIS A 325 -1.28 -7.35 -12.92
N LYS A 326 -0.11 -7.14 -13.52
CA LYS A 326 0.49 -8.14 -14.43
C LYS A 326 1.09 -9.37 -13.75
N MET A 327 1.36 -9.33 -12.45
CA MET A 327 1.88 -10.50 -11.73
C MET A 327 0.82 -11.62 -11.54
N MET A 328 -0.46 -11.34 -11.77
CA MET A 328 -1.54 -12.34 -11.60
C MET A 328 -1.69 -13.32 -12.77
N TYR A 329 -1.13 -13.00 -13.95
CA TYR A 329 -1.29 -13.83 -15.16
C TYR A 329 -0.15 -14.83 -15.27
N SER A 330 -0.45 -16.13 -15.22
CA SER A 330 0.54 -17.22 -15.33
C SER A 330 1.30 -17.26 -16.67
N THR A 331 0.80 -16.55 -17.69
CA THR A 331 1.42 -16.41 -19.01
C THR A 331 2.26 -15.14 -19.17
N ASP A 332 2.35 -14.28 -18.16
CA ASP A 332 3.14 -13.05 -18.17
C ASP A 332 4.49 -13.28 -17.48
N SER A 333 5.60 -12.75 -18.03
CA SER A 333 6.95 -12.93 -17.46
C SER A 333 7.11 -12.33 -16.05
N ARG A 334 6.18 -11.45 -15.63
CA ARG A 334 6.10 -10.88 -14.28
C ARG A 334 5.34 -11.76 -13.28
N TYR A 335 4.86 -12.95 -13.68
CA TYR A 335 4.05 -13.81 -12.82
C TYR A 335 4.69 -14.10 -11.45
N TYR A 336 3.83 -14.14 -10.43
CA TYR A 336 4.17 -14.64 -9.11
C TYR A 336 3.05 -15.58 -8.60
N PRO A 337 3.34 -16.86 -8.31
CA PRO A 337 2.34 -17.80 -7.84
C PRO A 337 1.87 -17.46 -6.41
N GLY A 338 0.60 -17.73 -6.11
CA GLY A 338 0.01 -17.50 -4.78
C GLY A 338 -0.43 -16.07 -4.48
N ILE A 339 -0.50 -15.17 -5.47
CA ILE A 339 -1.08 -13.83 -5.25
C ILE A 339 -2.54 -13.96 -4.81
N ILE A 340 -2.86 -13.34 -3.67
CA ILE A 340 -4.20 -13.29 -3.06
C ILE A 340 -4.85 -11.89 -3.13
N GLY A 341 -4.17 -10.94 -3.76
CA GLY A 341 -4.61 -9.56 -3.96
C GLY A 341 -3.44 -8.65 -4.36
N GLY A 342 -3.70 -7.53 -5.01
CA GLY A 342 -2.67 -6.56 -5.35
C GLY A 342 -3.14 -5.44 -6.29
N LYS A 343 -2.88 -4.20 -5.88
CA LYS A 343 -3.32 -3.00 -6.59
C LYS A 343 -2.14 -2.20 -7.15
N THR A 344 -2.19 -1.90 -8.45
CA THR A 344 -1.29 -0.98 -9.14
C THR A 344 -1.76 0.48 -9.03
N GLY A 345 -0.81 1.41 -9.10
CA GLY A 345 -1.06 2.84 -9.28
C GLY A 345 0.03 3.53 -10.11
N TYR A 346 -0.36 4.61 -10.80
CA TYR A 346 0.57 5.52 -11.47
C TYR A 346 -0.01 6.94 -11.51
N THR A 347 0.81 7.94 -11.21
CA THR A 347 0.69 9.32 -11.71
C THR A 347 2.10 9.87 -11.96
N SER A 348 2.25 10.97 -12.70
CA SER A 348 3.56 11.59 -12.94
C SER A 348 4.26 12.02 -11.63
N LEU A 349 3.49 12.44 -10.61
CA LEU A 349 4.02 12.81 -9.30
C LEU A 349 4.27 11.59 -8.40
N ALA A 350 3.44 10.55 -8.47
CA ALA A 350 3.63 9.31 -7.71
C ALA A 350 4.71 8.39 -8.27
N GLY A 351 5.01 8.46 -9.58
CA GLY A 351 5.68 7.37 -10.29
C GLY A 351 4.81 6.12 -10.33
N ASN A 352 5.40 4.94 -10.56
CA ASN A 352 4.67 3.68 -10.38
C ASN A 352 4.61 3.34 -8.89
N THR A 353 3.45 2.89 -8.43
CA THR A 353 3.20 2.36 -7.10
C THR A 353 2.53 0.99 -7.20
N LEU A 354 2.81 0.10 -6.25
CA LEU A 354 2.27 -1.26 -6.27
C LEU A 354 2.14 -1.80 -4.84
N VAL A 355 0.99 -2.40 -4.55
CA VAL A 355 0.79 -3.30 -3.41
C VAL A 355 0.53 -4.70 -3.97
N THR A 356 1.19 -5.72 -3.42
CA THR A 356 0.93 -7.13 -3.75
C THR A 356 0.94 -7.98 -2.48
N ALA A 357 -0.08 -8.81 -2.30
CA ALA A 357 -0.16 -9.80 -1.23
C ALA A 357 -0.08 -11.21 -1.80
N VAL A 358 0.73 -12.06 -1.19
CA VAL A 358 0.95 -13.46 -1.59
C VAL A 358 0.74 -14.36 -0.39
N GLU A 359 0.06 -15.49 -0.59
CA GLU A 359 0.00 -16.58 0.38
C GLU A 359 0.58 -17.86 -0.22
N LYS A 360 1.48 -18.50 0.52
CA LYS A 360 2.12 -19.76 0.14
C LYS A 360 2.50 -20.53 1.41
N ASP A 361 2.21 -21.82 1.46
CA ASP A 361 2.61 -22.73 2.54
C ASP A 361 2.21 -22.23 3.95
N GLY A 362 1.07 -21.55 4.06
CA GLY A 362 0.56 -20.93 5.31
C GLY A 362 1.17 -19.57 5.66
N VAL A 363 2.19 -19.10 4.93
CA VAL A 363 2.82 -17.80 5.10
C VAL A 363 2.14 -16.77 4.18
N ARG A 364 1.68 -15.64 4.74
CA ARG A 364 1.07 -14.53 3.99
C ARG A 364 1.96 -13.29 4.06
N LEU A 365 2.51 -12.85 2.93
CA LEU A 365 3.36 -11.67 2.81
C LEU A 365 2.66 -10.53 2.08
N ILE A 366 2.96 -9.30 2.47
CA ILE A 366 2.50 -8.06 1.81
C ILE A 366 3.71 -7.22 1.46
N ALA A 367 3.92 -7.00 0.16
CA ALA A 367 4.92 -6.09 -0.39
C ALA A 367 4.26 -4.78 -0.83
N VAL A 368 4.85 -3.65 -0.47
CA VAL A 368 4.47 -2.31 -0.95
C VAL A 368 5.67 -1.63 -1.59
N ILE A 369 5.45 -1.04 -2.77
CA ILE A 369 6.41 -0.28 -3.55
C ILE A 369 5.85 1.12 -3.85
N LEU A 370 6.66 2.14 -3.59
CA LEU A 370 6.34 3.55 -3.84
C LEU A 370 7.43 4.24 -4.67
N LYS A 371 6.99 5.16 -5.55
CA LYS A 371 7.85 6.03 -6.35
C LYS A 371 8.88 5.29 -7.20
N SER A 372 8.42 4.26 -7.90
CA SER A 372 9.21 3.43 -8.81
C SER A 372 9.32 4.01 -10.23
N LYS A 373 10.55 4.01 -10.77
CA LYS A 373 10.84 4.31 -12.19
C LYS A 373 10.78 3.03 -13.04
N ASN A 374 9.59 2.41 -13.07
CA ASN A 374 9.25 1.20 -13.84
C ASN A 374 9.72 -0.16 -13.29
N THR A 375 10.56 -0.21 -12.25
CA THR A 375 11.06 -1.46 -11.65
C THR A 375 10.07 -2.19 -10.74
N HIS A 376 8.95 -1.56 -10.36
CA HIS A 376 8.00 -2.05 -9.34
C HIS A 376 7.69 -3.55 -9.36
N TYR A 377 7.49 -4.15 -10.53
CA TYR A 377 7.26 -5.60 -10.65
C TYR A 377 8.48 -6.46 -10.26
N ALA A 378 9.69 -6.06 -10.65
CA ALA A 378 10.92 -6.75 -10.30
C ALA A 378 11.29 -6.52 -8.82
N ASP A 379 11.15 -5.28 -8.34
CA ASP A 379 11.38 -4.93 -6.92
C ASP A 379 10.41 -5.72 -6.00
N THR A 380 9.11 -5.77 -6.32
CA THR A 380 8.12 -6.58 -5.59
C THR A 380 8.47 -8.06 -5.60
N LYS A 381 8.89 -8.61 -6.75
CA LYS A 381 9.31 -10.02 -6.84
C LYS A 381 10.50 -10.33 -5.93
N ALA A 382 11.56 -9.52 -6.00
CA ALA A 382 12.75 -9.69 -5.17
C ALA A 382 12.45 -9.58 -3.67
N LEU A 383 11.52 -8.70 -3.26
CA LEU A 383 11.06 -8.63 -1.87
C LEU A 383 10.31 -9.89 -1.45
N LEU A 384 9.34 -10.36 -2.25
CA LEU A 384 8.56 -11.56 -1.94
C LEU A 384 9.46 -12.81 -1.83
N ASP A 385 10.40 -12.98 -2.77
CA ASP A 385 11.35 -14.09 -2.78
C ASP A 385 12.22 -14.07 -1.50
N TYR A 386 12.82 -12.92 -1.16
CA TYR A 386 13.55 -12.73 0.11
C TYR A 386 12.68 -13.06 1.35
N GLY A 387 11.42 -12.62 1.36
CA GLY A 387 10.51 -12.86 2.48
C GLY A 387 10.18 -14.33 2.68
N PHE A 388 9.94 -15.08 1.61
CA PHE A 388 9.66 -16.51 1.75
C PHE A 388 10.89 -17.30 2.19
N GLU A 389 12.12 -16.92 1.82
CA GLU A 389 13.33 -17.53 2.39
C GLU A 389 13.51 -17.19 3.89
N VAL A 390 13.26 -15.94 4.30
CA VAL A 390 13.24 -15.51 5.72
C VAL A 390 12.20 -16.26 6.55
N MET A 391 11.02 -16.53 5.99
CA MET A 391 9.97 -17.23 6.73
C MET A 391 10.25 -18.73 6.91
N LYS A 392 11.04 -19.36 6.02
CA LYS A 392 11.55 -20.73 6.24
C LYS A 392 12.47 -20.82 7.45
N THR A 393 13.24 -19.78 7.76
CA THR A 393 14.07 -19.71 8.99
C THR A 393 13.26 -19.27 10.22
N GLY A 394 12.00 -19.72 10.31
CA GLY A 394 11.09 -19.44 11.43
C GLY A 394 10.71 -17.97 11.56
N GLY A 395 10.71 -17.21 10.46
CA GLY A 395 10.48 -15.75 10.46
C GLY A 395 11.58 -14.94 11.14
N THR A 396 12.65 -15.59 11.63
CA THR A 396 13.79 -14.92 12.22
C THR A 396 14.67 -14.39 11.10
N VAL A 397 14.48 -13.11 10.74
CA VAL A 397 15.56 -12.34 10.10
C VAL A 397 16.70 -12.28 11.11
N THR A 398 17.78 -13.03 10.89
CA THR A 398 19.01 -12.80 11.65
C THR A 398 19.62 -11.48 11.21
N THR A 399 19.24 -10.41 11.90
CA THR A 399 19.62 -9.04 11.57
C THR A 399 21.08 -8.78 11.91
N SER A 400 21.97 -9.09 10.96
CA SER A 400 23.22 -8.32 10.78
C SER A 400 22.93 -6.89 10.27
N ALA A 401 21.68 -6.58 9.94
CA ALA A 401 21.16 -5.22 9.95
C ALA A 401 21.11 -4.71 11.40
N THR A 402 22.22 -4.16 11.89
CA THR A 402 22.28 -3.52 13.21
C THR A 402 21.14 -2.50 13.35
N THR A 403 20.33 -2.62 14.40
CA THR A 403 19.58 -1.46 14.90
C THR A 403 20.59 -0.34 15.12
N GLY A 404 20.28 0.88 14.66
CA GLY A 404 21.22 1.98 14.77
C GLY A 404 21.73 2.09 16.21
N SER A 405 23.05 2.05 16.40
CA SER A 405 23.65 1.74 17.69
C SER A 405 24.58 2.83 18.18
N TRP A 406 24.29 3.29 19.40
CA TRP A 406 25.18 4.15 20.17
C TRP A 406 26.49 3.42 20.49
N LYS A 407 27.58 4.15 20.35
CA LYS A 407 28.95 3.77 20.70
C LYS A 407 29.61 4.94 21.42
N GLN A 408 30.62 4.65 22.23
CA GLN A 408 31.40 5.67 22.91
C GLN A 408 32.89 5.31 22.79
N ASP A 409 33.72 6.31 22.58
CA ASP A 409 35.17 6.22 22.74
C ASP A 409 35.68 7.39 23.61
N SER A 410 37.00 7.57 23.72
CA SER A 410 37.62 8.64 24.51
C SER A 410 37.30 10.06 24.05
N THR A 411 36.80 10.22 22.81
CA THR A 411 36.37 11.52 22.25
C THR A 411 34.95 11.86 22.65
N GLY A 412 34.05 10.87 22.68
CA GLY A 412 32.64 11.07 22.97
C GLY A 412 31.73 9.96 22.46
N TRP A 413 30.41 10.24 22.49
CA TRP A 413 29.40 9.36 21.90
C TRP A 413 29.28 9.57 20.39
N TYR A 414 29.06 8.48 19.67
CA TYR A 414 28.70 8.48 18.25
C TYR A 414 27.65 7.41 17.96
N TYR A 415 27.01 7.50 16.80
CA TYR A 415 25.94 6.60 16.40
C TYR A 415 26.30 5.92 15.08
N ILE A 416 26.26 4.59 15.05
CA ILE A 416 26.29 3.80 13.82
C ILE A 416 24.86 3.72 13.31
N LYS A 417 24.60 4.26 12.12
CA LYS A 417 23.30 4.19 11.43
C LYS A 417 23.03 2.76 10.95
N SER A 418 21.79 2.47 10.55
CA SER A 418 21.37 1.13 10.10
C SER A 418 22.01 0.66 8.78
N ASP A 419 22.68 1.56 8.06
CA ASP A 419 23.52 1.29 6.89
C ASP A 419 24.99 0.94 7.26
N GLY A 420 25.35 0.99 8.55
CA GLY A 420 26.70 0.74 9.05
C GLY A 420 27.64 1.96 9.08
N SER A 421 27.22 3.10 8.52
CA SER A 421 28.00 4.35 8.56
C SER A 421 27.87 5.08 9.90
N ARG A 422 28.85 5.93 10.26
CA ARG A 422 28.69 6.85 11.40
C ARG A 422 27.80 8.03 10.99
N ALA A 423 26.89 8.45 11.87
CA ALA A 423 26.18 9.72 11.72
C ALA A 423 27.18 10.90 11.80
N SER A 424 27.22 11.77 10.79
CA SER A 424 28.23 12.83 10.66
C SER A 424 27.70 14.07 9.94
N ASN A 425 27.90 15.24 10.56
CA ASN A 425 27.40 16.55 10.10
C ASN A 425 25.90 16.52 9.74
N GLU A 426 25.10 15.79 10.54
CA GLU A 426 23.69 15.52 10.26
C GLU A 426 22.85 15.45 11.54
N TRP A 427 21.55 15.72 11.39
CA TRP A 427 20.54 15.44 12.41
C TRP A 427 20.11 13.97 12.35
N GLN A 428 19.80 13.36 13.50
CA GLN A 428 19.15 12.05 13.59
C GLN A 428 18.09 12.07 14.70
N THR A 429 16.87 11.66 14.37
CA THR A 429 15.84 11.33 15.38
C THR A 429 16.06 9.90 15.85
N ILE A 430 16.41 9.70 17.12
CA ILE A 430 16.75 8.39 17.68
C ILE A 430 15.85 8.13 18.90
N SER A 431 15.05 7.07 18.84
CA SER A 431 14.05 6.72 19.86
C SER A 431 13.02 7.83 20.19
N GLY A 432 12.84 8.81 19.31
CA GLY A 432 11.89 9.92 19.47
C GLY A 432 12.50 11.25 19.94
N GLU A 433 13.78 11.27 20.31
CA GLU A 433 14.53 12.50 20.62
C GLU A 433 15.43 12.87 19.42
N ASP A 434 15.66 14.16 19.19
CA ASP A 434 16.54 14.64 18.10
C ASP A 434 17.97 14.90 18.58
N TYR A 435 18.94 14.47 17.78
CA TYR A 435 20.38 14.58 18.04
C TYR A 435 21.09 15.23 16.84
N TRP A 436 22.13 16.02 17.09
CA TRP A 436 23.06 16.50 16.07
C TRP A 436 24.42 15.81 16.20
N PHE A 437 24.99 15.39 15.08
CA PHE A 437 26.34 14.87 14.99
C PHE A 437 27.24 15.86 14.24
N ASP A 438 28.41 16.16 14.79
CA ASP A 438 29.37 17.08 14.17
C ASP A 438 30.12 16.46 12.97
N SER A 439 30.99 17.24 12.32
CA SER A 439 31.78 16.80 11.17
C SER A 439 32.83 15.73 11.49
N ASN A 440 33.11 15.48 12.76
CA ASN A 440 33.98 14.40 13.24
C ASN A 440 33.14 13.16 13.62
N ALA A 441 31.83 13.19 13.33
CA ALA A 441 30.85 12.16 13.62
C ALA A 441 30.65 11.89 15.12
N TYR A 442 30.70 12.92 15.98
CA TYR A 442 30.37 12.82 17.40
C TYR A 442 29.11 13.63 17.77
N MET A 443 28.37 13.11 18.75
CA MET A 443 27.13 13.68 19.28
C MET A 443 27.38 15.01 19.99
N ALA A 444 26.62 16.04 19.63
CA ALA A 444 26.70 17.34 20.28
C ALA A 444 26.06 17.36 21.69
N THR A 445 26.68 18.11 22.60
CA THR A 445 26.17 18.44 23.93
C THR A 445 26.38 19.92 24.23
N GLY A 446 25.48 20.51 25.02
CA GLY A 446 25.45 21.94 25.31
C GLY A 446 25.00 22.79 24.13
N TRP A 447 25.38 24.07 24.14
CA TRP A 447 24.94 25.05 23.14
C TRP A 447 25.61 24.85 21.77
N ARG A 448 24.84 25.02 20.69
CA ARG A 448 25.33 25.12 19.30
C ARG A 448 24.59 26.25 18.56
N GLN A 449 25.26 26.87 17.60
CA GLN A 449 24.67 27.81 16.65
C GLN A 449 24.80 27.23 15.24
N PHE A 450 23.75 27.36 14.43
CA PHE A 450 23.74 26.88 13.04
C PHE A 450 23.81 28.06 12.05
N SER A 451 23.96 27.76 10.77
CA SER A 451 24.14 28.75 9.69
C SER A 451 22.98 29.74 9.51
N ASN A 452 21.79 29.42 10.02
CA ASN A 452 20.64 30.33 10.11
C ASN A 452 20.75 31.37 11.26
N GLY A 453 21.80 31.31 12.08
CA GLY A 453 22.01 32.16 13.25
C GLY A 453 21.23 31.74 14.51
N SER A 454 20.36 30.73 14.42
CA SER A 454 19.62 30.19 15.56
C SER A 454 20.53 29.39 16.49
N TRP A 455 20.25 29.51 17.79
CA TRP A 455 20.91 28.73 18.84
C TRP A 455 20.01 27.60 19.30
N TYR A 456 20.62 26.45 19.57
CA TYR A 456 19.98 25.24 20.08
C TYR A 456 20.78 24.74 21.28
N TYR A 457 20.10 24.07 22.22
CA TYR A 457 20.74 23.43 23.36
C TYR A 457 20.53 21.93 23.30
N PHE A 458 21.63 21.18 23.40
CA PHE A 458 21.61 19.73 23.55
C PHE A 458 21.85 19.39 25.03
N LYS A 459 20.96 18.60 25.62
CA LYS A 459 21.04 18.13 27.01
C LYS A 459 22.33 17.29 27.22
N PRO A 460 22.76 17.00 28.46
CA PRO A 460 23.91 16.12 28.71
C PRO A 460 23.78 14.72 28.11
N SER A 461 22.54 14.27 27.85
CA SER A 461 22.19 13.05 27.11
C SER A 461 22.35 13.15 25.59
N GLY A 462 22.70 14.33 25.05
CA GLY A 462 22.80 14.64 23.61
C GLY A 462 21.47 14.99 22.92
N ALA A 463 20.34 14.74 23.56
CA ALA A 463 19.03 15.07 23.01
C ALA A 463 18.77 16.59 23.00
N MET A 464 18.18 17.11 21.92
CA MET A 464 17.80 18.50 21.80
C MET A 464 16.75 18.90 22.84
N ALA A 465 16.90 20.10 23.42
CA ALA A 465 15.90 20.68 24.30
C ALA A 465 14.77 21.34 23.50
N VAL A 466 13.51 21.00 23.84
CA VAL A 466 12.29 21.51 23.17
C VAL A 466 11.21 21.85 24.19
N ASN A 467 10.57 23.01 24.03
CA ASN A 467 9.57 23.56 24.97
C ASN A 467 10.05 23.64 26.45
N GLU A 468 11.36 23.72 26.69
CA GLU A 468 11.97 23.65 28.03
C GLU A 468 13.00 24.75 28.29
N TRP A 469 13.26 25.00 29.57
CA TRP A 469 14.23 25.99 30.06
C TRP A 469 15.63 25.35 30.23
N ALA A 470 16.64 25.90 29.56
CA ALA A 470 18.04 25.57 29.78
C ALA A 470 18.73 26.64 30.65
N GLU A 471 19.55 26.19 31.60
CA GLU A 471 20.42 27.05 32.42
C GLU A 471 21.85 27.07 31.86
N ASN A 472 22.50 28.23 31.90
CA ASN A 472 23.91 28.36 31.56
C ASN A 472 24.52 29.56 32.33
N LYS A 473 25.37 29.25 33.32
CA LYS A 473 26.10 30.23 34.16
C LYS A 473 25.17 31.20 34.89
N GLY A 474 24.11 30.68 35.51
CA GLY A 474 23.12 31.44 36.27
C GLY A 474 22.12 32.22 35.41
N LYS A 475 22.13 32.02 34.08
CA LYS A 475 21.18 32.61 33.14
C LYS A 475 20.27 31.54 32.55
N TRP A 476 18.99 31.87 32.41
CA TRP A 476 17.96 30.98 31.90
C TRP A 476 17.54 31.38 30.49
N PHE A 477 17.39 30.38 29.62
CA PHE A 477 17.05 30.51 28.19
C PHE A 477 15.96 29.49 27.84
N TYR A 478 14.98 29.87 27.02
CA TYR A 478 13.89 28.96 26.64
C TYR A 478 14.05 28.47 25.19
N LEU A 479 13.90 27.16 24.98
CA LEU A 479 13.93 26.53 23.67
C LEU A 479 12.50 26.28 23.18
N GLY A 480 12.18 26.71 21.97
CA GLY A 480 10.84 26.59 21.38
C GLY A 480 10.44 25.15 21.03
N ALA A 481 9.26 25.01 20.41
CA ALA A 481 8.76 23.74 19.91
C ALA A 481 9.57 23.17 18.73
N ASP A 482 10.36 24.02 18.08
CA ASP A 482 11.34 23.72 17.03
C ASP A 482 12.77 23.56 17.59
N GLY A 483 12.95 23.61 18.91
CA GLY A 483 14.24 23.58 19.60
C GLY A 483 15.06 24.87 19.52
N ALA A 484 14.60 25.89 18.81
CA ALA A 484 15.33 27.14 18.65
C ALA A 484 15.18 28.02 19.91
N MET A 485 16.27 28.64 20.34
CA MET A 485 16.28 29.54 21.49
C MET A 485 15.52 30.84 21.20
N LEU A 486 14.47 31.08 21.99
CA LEU A 486 13.63 32.27 21.86
C LEU A 486 14.39 33.56 22.23
N LYS A 487 14.07 34.67 21.54
CA LYS A 487 14.66 36.00 21.72
C LYS A 487 13.62 37.08 21.53
N ASN A 488 13.77 38.22 22.23
CA ASN A 488 12.91 39.41 22.12
C ASN A 488 11.39 39.14 22.23
N THR A 489 10.99 38.14 23.01
CA THR A 489 9.61 37.63 23.04
C THR A 489 9.18 37.19 24.45
N THR A 490 7.94 36.78 24.59
CA THR A 490 7.41 36.12 25.79
C THR A 490 7.32 34.62 25.55
N THR A 491 7.73 33.85 26.54
CA THR A 491 7.71 32.37 26.56
C THR A 491 6.30 31.84 26.82
N PRO A 492 5.99 30.56 26.49
CA PRO A 492 4.65 29.98 26.71
C PRO A 492 4.18 29.98 28.17
N ASP A 493 5.11 29.98 29.13
CA ASP A 493 4.86 30.08 30.57
C ASP A 493 4.89 31.53 31.11
N GLY A 494 5.00 32.53 30.23
CA GLY A 494 4.74 33.94 30.52
C GLY A 494 5.96 34.81 30.84
N TYR A 495 7.17 34.27 30.90
CA TYR A 495 8.39 35.05 31.14
C TYR A 495 8.89 35.75 29.87
N ARG A 496 9.44 36.95 30.00
CA ARG A 496 10.06 37.68 28.88
C ARG A 496 11.53 37.30 28.71
N VAL A 497 11.96 37.09 27.47
CA VAL A 497 13.37 36.89 27.08
C VAL A 497 13.88 38.05 26.23
N ASP A 498 15.12 38.49 26.47
CA ASP A 498 15.74 39.60 25.75
C ASP A 498 16.34 39.20 24.38
N GLY A 499 17.04 40.12 23.72
CA GLY A 499 17.68 39.87 22.41
C GLY A 499 18.86 38.90 22.44
N SER A 500 19.41 38.61 23.64
CA SER A 500 20.37 37.52 23.87
C SER A 500 19.70 36.20 24.25
N GLY A 501 18.37 36.19 24.47
CA GLY A 501 17.57 35.05 24.88
C GLY A 501 17.48 34.84 26.39
N VAL A 502 18.04 35.76 27.18
CA VAL A 502 18.08 35.64 28.65
C VAL A 502 16.74 36.02 29.26
N ARG A 503 16.24 35.18 30.16
CA ARG A 503 15.03 35.45 30.96
C ARG A 503 15.23 36.70 31.81
N GLN A 504 14.30 37.65 31.67
CA GLN A 504 14.18 38.81 32.54
C GLN A 504 13.32 38.43 33.76
N ASN A 505 13.55 39.11 34.89
CA ASN A 505 12.69 39.03 36.08
C ASN A 505 11.57 40.08 36.02
#